data_AF-A0A6A3VQT7-F1
#
_entry.id   AF-A0A6A3VQT7-F1
#
_cell.length_a   1.000
_cell.length_b   1.000
_cell.length_c   1.000
_cell.angle_alpha   90.00
_cell.angle_beta   90.00
_cell.angle_gamma   90.00
#
_symmetry.space_group_name_H-M   'P 1'
#
loop_
_entity.id
_entity.type
_entity.pdbx_description
1 polymer ?
#
loop_
_entity_poly.entity_id
_entity_poly.type
_entity_poly.pdbx_seq_one_letter_code
_entity_poly.pdbx_strand_id
1 'polypeptide(L)'
;MKFAVLTTACLLQAIHVAANSTTSCGLRCQQPREYCDSSIGQCRASAANSSECYNATTSLFQDGCRSGYACIDSLCRVAFESAAVDGRTCSLICAAGKFCENDSTGCRGPANDSQCFNMSTGFFQDGCAQGFFCSFNKCVDVGL
;
A
#
# COMPACT_ATOMS: atom_id res chain seq x y z
N MET A 1 -56.19 -2.54 -38.66
CA MET A 1 -55.05 -1.62 -38.84
C MET A 1 -54.46 -1.37 -37.46
N LYS A 2 -53.25 -1.89 -37.18
CA LYS A 2 -52.61 -1.81 -35.85
C LYS A 2 -51.19 -1.29 -36.09
N PHE A 3 -50.93 -0.04 -35.71
CA PHE A 3 -49.62 0.61 -35.87
C PHE A 3 -48.68 0.12 -34.76
N ALA A 4 -47.59 -0.55 -35.13
CA ALA A 4 -46.49 -0.85 -34.23
C ALA A 4 -45.51 0.33 -34.28
N VAL A 5 -45.36 1.04 -33.15
CA VAL A 5 -44.34 2.06 -32.96
C VAL A 5 -43.05 1.35 -32.54
N LEU A 6 -42.05 1.30 -33.43
CA LEU A 6 -40.68 0.91 -33.07
C LEU A 6 -39.99 2.12 -32.41
N THR A 7 -39.92 2.11 -31.08
CA THR A 7 -39.06 3.00 -30.31
C THR A 7 -37.66 2.41 -30.21
N THR A 8 -36.82 2.70 -31.20
CA THR A 8 -35.37 2.48 -31.10
C THR A 8 -34.76 3.73 -30.47
N ALA A 9 -34.56 3.74 -29.15
CA ALA A 9 -33.88 4.81 -28.44
C ALA A 9 -32.50 4.34 -27.95
N CYS A 10 -31.50 4.71 -28.76
CA CYS A 10 -30.09 4.95 -28.45
C CYS A 10 -29.61 4.54 -27.04
N LEU A 11 -28.90 3.41 -26.94
CA LEU A 11 -28.04 3.14 -25.78
C LEU A 11 -26.89 4.16 -25.80
N LEU A 12 -26.92 5.13 -24.88
CA LEU A 12 -25.70 5.84 -24.49
C LEU A 12 -24.75 4.82 -23.85
N GLN A 13 -23.87 4.23 -24.65
CA GLN A 13 -22.66 3.63 -24.11
C GLN A 13 -21.79 4.79 -23.63
N ALA A 14 -21.77 5.00 -22.32
CA ALA A 14 -20.72 5.77 -21.68
C ALA A 14 -19.40 5.05 -21.97
N ILE A 15 -18.70 5.51 -23.01
CA ILE A 15 -17.29 5.20 -23.22
C ILE A 15 -16.60 5.72 -21.95
N HIS A 16 -16.32 4.81 -21.03
CA HIS A 16 -15.37 5.09 -19.96
C HIS A 16 -14.04 5.23 -20.67
N VAL A 17 -13.66 6.47 -20.96
CA VAL A 17 -12.27 6.80 -21.26
C VAL A 17 -11.51 6.46 -19.99
N ALA A 18 -10.99 5.23 -19.92
CA ALA A 18 -9.97 4.90 -18.96
C ALA A 18 -8.88 5.96 -19.17
N ALA A 19 -8.65 6.77 -18.13
CA ALA A 19 -7.56 7.72 -18.14
C ALA A 19 -6.30 6.93 -18.44
N ASN A 20 -5.83 7.02 -19.69
CA ASN A 20 -4.59 6.38 -20.10
C ASN A 20 -3.52 7.14 -19.34
N SER A 21 -3.05 6.56 -18.23
CA SER A 21 -2.10 7.19 -17.30
C SER A 21 -0.75 7.26 -18.01
N THR A 22 -0.58 8.17 -18.97
CA THR A 22 0.64 8.40 -19.74
C THR A 22 1.70 9.13 -18.92
N THR A 23 1.71 8.91 -17.60
CA THR A 23 2.78 9.43 -16.75
C THR A 23 4.04 8.67 -17.13
N SER A 24 4.93 9.33 -17.87
CA SER A 24 6.21 8.74 -18.20
C SER A 24 7.08 8.63 -16.95
N CYS A 25 7.97 7.65 -16.98
CA CYS A 25 9.03 7.48 -16.01
C CYS A 25 9.88 8.76 -15.91
N GLY A 26 9.65 9.55 -14.85
CA GLY A 26 10.22 10.89 -14.67
C GLY A 26 9.43 11.73 -13.66
N LEU A 27 8.14 11.40 -13.48
CA LEU A 27 7.30 11.94 -12.42
C LEU A 27 6.81 10.80 -11.51
N ARG A 28 6.29 11.15 -10.32
CA ARG A 28 5.62 10.17 -9.46
C ARG A 28 4.34 9.68 -10.15
N CYS A 29 4.13 8.36 -10.14
CA CYS A 29 2.88 7.76 -10.61
C CYS A 29 1.69 8.26 -9.79
N GLN A 30 0.57 8.48 -10.47
CA GLN A 30 -0.57 9.19 -9.91
C GLN A 30 -1.52 8.27 -9.14
N GLN A 31 -1.63 7.00 -9.55
CA GLN A 31 -2.52 6.06 -8.89
C GLN A 31 -1.79 5.28 -7.77
N PRO A 32 -2.50 4.92 -6.70
CA PRO A 32 -1.97 4.00 -5.70
C PRO A 32 -1.53 2.69 -6.35
N ARG A 33 -0.39 2.16 -5.92
CA ARG A 33 0.17 0.87 -6.40
C ARG A 33 0.49 0.83 -7.89
N GLU A 34 0.64 2.00 -8.53
CA GLU A 34 1.35 2.12 -9.80
C GLU A 34 2.83 2.41 -9.57
N TYR A 35 3.65 1.81 -10.41
CA TYR A 35 5.09 1.99 -10.40
C TYR A 35 5.57 2.25 -11.83
N CYS A 36 6.63 3.04 -11.96
CA CYS A 36 7.26 3.32 -13.24
C CYS A 36 8.01 2.06 -13.69
N ASP A 37 7.52 1.43 -14.76
CA ASP A 37 8.18 0.31 -15.38
C ASP A 37 9.17 0.83 -16.43
N SER A 38 10.46 0.72 -16.11
CA SER A 38 11.55 1.21 -16.97
C SER A 38 11.65 0.49 -18.31
N SER A 39 11.07 -0.72 -18.47
CA SER A 39 11.07 -1.44 -19.74
C SER A 39 10.15 -0.80 -20.79
N ILE A 40 9.07 -0.15 -20.34
CA ILE A 40 8.08 0.52 -21.20
C ILE A 40 8.09 2.05 -21.02
N GLY A 41 8.82 2.57 -20.03
CA GLY A 41 8.95 4.00 -19.75
C GLY A 41 7.67 4.65 -19.23
N GLN A 42 6.76 3.87 -18.65
CA GLN A 42 5.42 4.33 -18.23
C GLN A 42 5.05 3.79 -16.84
N CYS A 43 4.22 4.55 -16.12
CA CYS A 43 3.57 4.08 -14.91
C CYS A 43 2.53 3.01 -15.23
N ARG A 44 2.57 1.90 -14.48
CA ARG A 44 1.53 0.87 -14.54
C ARG A 44 1.40 0.13 -13.21
N ALA A 45 0.28 -0.55 -13.03
CA ALA A 45 0.09 -1.50 -11.95
C ALA A 45 0.48 -2.92 -12.39
N SER A 46 0.60 -3.84 -11.42
CA SER A 46 0.71 -5.27 -11.71
C SER A 46 -0.56 -5.75 -12.40
N ALA A 47 -0.44 -6.69 -13.34
CA ALA A 47 -1.61 -7.33 -13.93
C ALA A 47 -2.49 -7.98 -12.84
N ALA A 48 -3.81 -7.81 -12.97
CA ALA A 48 -4.76 -8.42 -12.04
C ALA A 48 -4.62 -9.96 -12.04
N ASN A 49 -4.59 -10.57 -10.85
CA ASN A 49 -4.44 -12.02 -10.65
C ASN A 49 -3.15 -12.63 -11.25
N SER A 50 -2.07 -11.86 -11.31
CA SER A 50 -0.76 -12.35 -11.74
C SER A 50 0.18 -12.54 -10.54
N SER A 51 1.25 -13.31 -10.74
CA SER A 51 2.42 -13.36 -9.85
C SER A 51 3.33 -12.14 -9.98
N GLU A 52 2.93 -11.16 -10.79
CA GLU A 52 3.75 -10.04 -11.17
C GLU A 52 3.92 -9.06 -10.01
N CYS A 53 5.17 -8.67 -9.74
CA CYS A 53 5.52 -7.80 -8.63
C CYS A 53 6.59 -6.79 -9.02
N TYR A 54 6.45 -5.55 -8.56
CA TYR A 54 7.40 -4.50 -8.88
C TYR A 54 8.66 -4.60 -8.02
N ASN A 55 9.83 -4.59 -8.65
CA ASN A 55 11.11 -4.51 -7.98
C ASN A 55 11.68 -3.10 -8.08
N ALA A 56 11.71 -2.38 -6.96
CA ALA A 56 12.18 -0.99 -6.91
C ALA A 56 13.68 -0.84 -7.22
N THR A 57 14.50 -1.88 -7.01
CA THR A 57 15.93 -1.84 -7.32
C THR A 57 16.17 -1.87 -8.82
N THR A 58 15.40 -2.66 -9.56
CA THR A 58 15.52 -2.77 -11.02
C THR A 58 14.57 -1.85 -11.77
N SER A 59 13.59 -1.26 -11.08
CA SER A 59 12.50 -0.48 -11.66
C SER A 59 11.73 -1.25 -12.74
N LEU A 60 11.45 -2.52 -12.46
CA LEU A 60 10.79 -3.45 -13.38
C LEU A 60 9.80 -4.31 -12.60
N PHE A 61 8.70 -4.66 -13.27
CA PHE A 61 7.88 -5.77 -12.81
C PHE A 61 8.49 -7.10 -13.24
N GLN A 62 8.30 -8.11 -12.41
CA GLN A 62 8.86 -9.45 -12.60
C GLN A 62 7.92 -10.48 -11.99
N ASP A 63 8.00 -11.73 -12.45
CA ASP A 63 7.26 -12.83 -11.85
C ASP A 63 7.89 -13.23 -10.51
N GLY A 64 7.14 -12.96 -9.43
CA GLY A 64 7.61 -13.17 -8.06
C GLY A 64 8.79 -12.27 -7.69
N CYS A 65 9.28 -12.47 -6.46
CA CYS A 65 10.40 -11.71 -5.92
C CYS A 65 11.63 -12.60 -5.74
N ARG A 66 12.81 -11.98 -5.72
CA ARG A 66 14.07 -12.68 -5.41
C ARG A 66 14.00 -13.31 -4.02
N SER A 67 14.74 -14.41 -3.80
CA SER A 67 14.91 -15.00 -2.47
C SER A 67 15.23 -13.94 -1.41
N GLY A 68 14.57 -14.04 -0.27
CA GLY A 68 14.61 -13.03 0.79
C GLY A 68 13.60 -11.89 0.64
N TYR A 69 12.80 -11.86 -0.43
CA TYR A 69 11.74 -10.88 -0.67
C TYR A 69 10.40 -11.59 -0.91
N ALA A 70 9.29 -10.97 -0.48
CA ALA A 70 7.94 -11.41 -0.82
C ALA A 70 7.21 -10.32 -1.61
N CYS A 71 6.23 -10.76 -2.40
CA CYS A 71 5.36 -9.85 -3.13
C CYS A 71 4.22 -9.40 -2.22
N ILE A 72 4.31 -8.17 -1.70
CA ILE A 72 3.26 -7.57 -0.87
C ILE A 72 2.72 -6.36 -1.60
N ASP A 73 1.41 -6.28 -1.76
CA ASP A 73 0.75 -5.13 -2.38
C ASP A 73 1.34 -4.76 -3.76
N SER A 74 1.77 -5.77 -4.53
CA SER A 74 2.41 -5.64 -5.84
C SER A 74 3.82 -5.02 -5.82
N LEU A 75 4.48 -4.96 -4.66
CA LEU A 75 5.86 -4.51 -4.48
C LEU A 75 6.71 -5.61 -3.85
N CYS A 76 7.88 -5.88 -4.43
CA CYS A 76 8.88 -6.74 -3.82
C CYS A 76 9.48 -6.05 -2.59
N ARG A 77 9.08 -6.56 -1.44
CA ARG A 77 9.53 -6.10 -0.13
C ARG A 77 10.25 -7.24 0.56
N VAL A 78 11.11 -6.92 1.51
CA VAL A 78 11.89 -7.97 2.15
C VAL A 78 10.93 -8.93 2.86
N ALA A 79 11.17 -10.24 2.76
CA ALA A 79 10.25 -11.27 3.24
C ALA A 79 9.97 -11.13 4.74
N PHE A 80 10.92 -10.59 5.49
CA PHE A 80 10.75 -10.25 6.90
C PHE A 80 9.86 -9.02 7.11
N GLU A 81 9.70 -8.10 6.15
CA GLU A 81 8.68 -7.05 6.23
C GLU A 81 7.27 -7.57 5.88
N SER A 82 7.13 -8.84 5.47
CA SER A 82 5.93 -9.40 4.82
C SER A 82 5.02 -10.24 5.71
N ALA A 83 5.61 -11.02 6.62
CA ALA A 83 5.02 -11.09 7.95
C ALA A 83 5.57 -9.85 8.62
N ALA A 84 4.81 -8.97 9.23
CA ALA A 84 5.44 -7.97 10.07
C ALA A 84 6.48 -8.68 10.96
N VAL A 85 7.76 -8.30 10.84
CA VAL A 85 8.88 -8.84 11.66
C VAL A 85 8.51 -8.86 13.15
N ASP A 86 7.51 -8.05 13.49
CA ASP A 86 7.03 -7.70 14.81
C ASP A 86 5.62 -8.25 15.13
N GLY A 87 5.05 -9.19 14.36
CA GLY A 87 3.71 -9.75 14.65
C GLY A 87 2.51 -8.82 14.36
N ARG A 88 2.71 -7.78 13.55
CA ARG A 88 1.67 -6.83 13.13
C ARG A 88 0.80 -7.33 11.97
N THR A 89 -0.52 -7.14 12.09
CA THR A 89 -1.52 -7.50 11.07
C THR A 89 -1.95 -6.30 10.22
N CYS A 90 -1.78 -5.06 10.71
CA CYS A 90 -2.07 -3.87 9.92
C CYS A 90 -0.81 -3.23 9.31
N SER A 91 -0.83 -3.04 7.98
CA SER A 91 0.26 -2.46 7.18
C SER A 91 -0.08 -1.13 6.51
N LEU A 92 -1.14 -0.44 6.96
CA LEU A 92 -1.52 0.86 6.40
C LEU A 92 -0.43 1.92 6.64
N ILE A 93 -0.11 2.68 5.59
CA ILE A 93 0.82 3.82 5.68
C ILE A 93 0.06 5.00 6.32
N CYS A 94 0.56 5.48 7.46
CA CYS A 94 -0.04 6.55 8.23
C CYS A 94 0.77 7.84 8.18
N ALA A 95 0.13 8.98 8.46
CA ALA A 95 0.81 10.26 8.67
C ALA A 95 1.78 10.17 9.87
N ALA A 96 2.78 11.05 9.90
CA ALA A 96 3.79 11.06 10.96
C ALA A 96 3.15 11.11 12.37
N GLY A 97 3.62 10.26 13.27
CA GLY A 97 3.10 10.14 14.64
C GLY A 97 1.75 9.43 14.77
N LYS A 98 1.20 8.88 13.68
CA LYS A 98 0.04 8.00 13.67
C LYS A 98 0.42 6.60 13.21
N PHE A 99 -0.29 5.60 13.72
CA PHE A 99 -0.04 4.20 13.42
C PHE A 99 -1.36 3.46 13.22
N CYS A 100 -1.31 2.40 12.43
CA CYS A 100 -2.41 1.45 12.33
C CYS A 100 -2.16 0.32 13.30
N GLU A 101 -3.12 0.09 14.19
CA GLU A 101 -3.06 -1.05 15.09
C GLU A 101 -3.46 -2.33 14.40
N ASN A 102 -3.02 -3.44 14.95
CA ASN A 102 -3.53 -4.74 14.56
C ASN A 102 -5.07 -4.75 14.65
N ASP A 103 -5.69 -5.39 13.67
CA ASP A 103 -7.15 -5.52 13.51
C ASP A 103 -7.90 -4.18 13.29
N SER A 104 -7.17 -3.10 13.02
CA SER A 104 -7.73 -1.81 12.58
C SER A 104 -7.69 -1.65 11.06
N THR A 105 -8.64 -0.89 10.52
CA THR A 105 -8.67 -0.42 9.13
C THR A 105 -8.29 1.05 8.98
N GLY A 106 -7.85 1.69 10.07
CA GLY A 106 -7.55 3.11 10.11
C GLY A 106 -6.32 3.45 10.95
N CYS A 107 -5.74 4.61 10.64
CA CYS A 107 -4.64 5.20 11.38
C CYS A 107 -5.16 6.04 12.56
N ARG A 108 -4.54 5.89 13.73
CA ARG A 108 -4.80 6.78 14.88
C ARG A 108 -3.51 7.23 15.54
N GLY A 109 -3.62 8.29 16.33
CA GLY A 109 -2.58 8.71 17.28
C GLY A 109 -2.81 8.11 18.67
N PRO A 110 -1.96 8.47 19.64
CA PRO A 110 -2.18 8.11 21.04
C PRO A 110 -3.43 8.82 21.57
N ALA A 111 -4.15 8.16 22.48
CA ALA A 111 -5.35 8.74 23.10
C ALA A 111 -5.04 9.78 24.18
N ASN A 112 -3.82 9.73 24.72
CA ASN A 112 -3.30 10.59 25.78
C ASN A 112 -1.77 10.64 25.69
N ASP A 113 -1.13 11.50 26.49
CA ASP A 113 0.33 11.69 26.43
C ASP A 113 1.14 10.50 26.97
N SER A 114 0.50 9.56 27.68
CA SER A 114 1.15 8.34 28.17
C SER A 114 1.20 7.23 27.13
N GLN A 115 0.34 7.27 26.12
CA GLN A 115 0.27 6.21 25.12
C GLN A 115 1.42 6.30 24.10
N CYS A 116 1.99 5.14 23.81
CA CYS A 116 3.01 4.98 22.80
C CYS A 116 2.78 3.72 21.96
N PHE A 117 3.04 3.79 20.67
CA PHE A 117 2.88 2.66 19.77
C PHE A 117 4.04 1.68 19.90
N ASN A 118 3.73 0.43 20.25
CA ASN A 118 4.70 -0.65 20.31
C ASN A 118 4.68 -1.46 19.00
N MET A 119 5.79 -1.42 18.24
CA MET A 119 5.85 -2.19 16.98
C MET A 119 5.77 -3.69 17.21
N SER A 120 6.31 -4.22 18.31
CA SER A 120 6.33 -5.66 18.64
C SER A 120 4.97 -6.24 18.99
N THR A 121 4.01 -5.41 19.38
CA THR A 121 2.63 -5.85 19.65
C THR A 121 1.66 -5.36 18.59
N GLY A 122 1.99 -4.27 17.89
CA GLY A 122 1.09 -3.63 16.93
C GLY A 122 -0.02 -2.82 17.59
N PHE A 123 0.14 -2.40 18.85
CA PHE A 123 -0.87 -1.63 19.58
C PHE A 123 -0.24 -0.42 20.29
N PHE A 124 -1.04 0.61 20.56
CA PHE A 124 -0.68 1.62 21.54
C PHE A 124 -0.87 1.06 22.95
N GLN A 125 0.09 1.37 23.81
CA GLN A 125 0.13 0.96 25.21
C GLN A 125 0.60 2.14 26.06
N ASP A 126 0.30 2.10 27.36
CA ASP A 126 0.82 3.11 28.29
C ASP A 126 2.30 2.86 28.57
N GLY A 127 3.13 3.82 28.19
CA GLY A 127 4.58 3.73 28.29
C GLY A 127 5.21 2.65 27.40
N CYS A 128 6.53 2.55 27.46
CA CYS A 128 7.31 1.56 26.72
C CYS A 128 7.93 0.53 27.68
N ALA A 129 8.26 -0.64 27.14
CA ALA A 129 9.00 -1.66 27.89
C ALA A 129 10.37 -1.14 28.35
N GLN A 130 10.95 -1.79 29.36
CA GLN A 130 12.26 -1.42 29.87
C GLN A 130 13.31 -1.42 28.74
N GLY A 131 14.12 -0.36 28.67
CA GLY A 131 15.11 -0.15 27.61
C GLY A 131 14.58 0.61 26.39
N PHE A 132 13.27 0.85 26.31
CA PHE A 132 12.64 1.60 25.23
C PHE A 132 12.08 2.94 25.74
N PHE A 133 12.09 3.95 24.87
CA PHE A 133 11.56 5.27 25.15
C PHE A 133 10.50 5.66 24.13
N CYS A 134 9.50 6.42 24.56
CA CYS A 134 8.48 6.91 23.65
C CYS A 134 9.02 8.13 22.89
N SER A 135 9.18 7.99 21.58
CA SER A 135 9.62 9.06 20.70
C SER A 135 8.73 9.10 19.46
N PHE A 136 8.22 10.28 19.12
CA PHE A 136 7.26 10.47 18.02
C PHE A 136 6.07 9.49 18.10
N ASN A 137 5.55 9.28 19.31
CA ASN A 137 4.45 8.34 19.63
C ASN A 137 4.77 6.87 19.33
N LYS A 138 6.05 6.49 19.24
CA LYS A 138 6.52 5.12 19.01
C LYS A 138 7.56 4.69 20.04
N CYS A 139 7.47 3.47 20.52
CA CYS A 139 8.51 2.88 21.35
C CYS A 139 9.75 2.58 20.50
N VAL A 140 10.87 3.20 20.86
CA VAL A 140 12.17 3.03 20.21
C VAL A 140 13.19 2.58 21.25
N ASP A 141 14.07 1.66 20.85
CA ASP A 141 15.23 1.29 21.65
C ASP A 141 16.21 2.47 21.66
N VAL A 142 16.82 2.75 22.81
CA VAL A 142 17.88 3.75 22.95
C VAL A 142 19.27 3.13 22.99
N GLY A 143 19.38 1.81 22.84
CA GLY A 143 20.64 1.12 22.57
C GLY A 143 21.21 1.55 21.22
N LEU A 144 22.22 2.44 21.26
CA LEU A 144 23.16 2.69 20.18
C LEU A 144 24.19 1.57 20.08
#